data_AF-A0A1F8RAG2-F1
#
_entry.id   AF-A0A1F8RAG2-F1
#
_cell.length_a   1.000
_cell.length_b   1.000
_cell.length_c   1.000
_cell.angle_alpha   90.00
_cell.angle_beta   90.00
_cell.angle_gamma   90.00
#
_symmetry.space_group_name_H-M   'P 1'
#
loop_
_entity.id
_entity.type
_entity.pdbx_description
1 polymer ?
#
loop_
_entity_poly.entity_id
_entity_poly.type
_entity_poly.pdbx_seq_one_letter_code
_entity_poly.pdbx_strand_id
1 'polypeptide(L)' 'MMSQVKPPGATCLGADKTSFSVWAPFVNGVDAHVVLPEERVLRLEKDASGYFTATARRVTAR' A
#
# COMPACT_ATOMS: atom_id res chain seq x y z
N MET A 1 -3.00 15.26 13.95
CA MET A 1 -3.60 14.91 12.63
C MET A 1 -3.83 13.41 12.64
N MET A 2 -5.08 12.95 12.77
CA MET A 2 -5.35 11.51 12.87
C MET A 2 -5.06 10.86 11.51
N SER A 3 -4.04 10.01 11.45
CA SER A 3 -3.78 9.16 10.29
C SER A 3 -5.00 8.28 10.07
N GLN A 4 -5.60 8.33 8.88
CA GLN A 4 -6.58 7.33 8.48
C GLN A 4 -5.85 5.99 8.39
N VAL A 5 -5.85 5.22 9.47
CA VAL A 5 -5.28 3.87 9.49
C VAL A 5 -6.17 3.01 8.59
N LYS A 6 -5.69 2.75 7.37
CA LYS A 6 -6.31 1.79 6.47
C LYS A 6 -5.99 0.38 6.96
N PRO A 7 -6.98 -0.53 6.97
CA PRO A 7 -6.78 -1.89 7.44
C PRO A 7 -5.65 -2.58 6.64
N PRO A 8 -4.92 -3.54 7.24
CA PRO A 8 -3.95 -4.35 6.51
C PRO A 8 -4.57 -4.99 5.25
N GLY A 9 -3.74 -5.16 4.22
CA GLY A 9 -4.12 -5.72 2.93
C GLY A 9 -4.20 -4.67 1.83
N ALA A 10 -5.03 -4.96 0.82
CA ALA A 10 -5.29 -4.08 -0.31
C ALA A 10 -6.73 -3.56 -0.24
N THR A 11 -6.90 -2.24 -0.34
CA THR A 11 -8.22 -1.58 -0.35
C THR A 11 -8.40 -0.82 -1.65
N CYS A 12 -9.38 -1.23 -2.45
CA CYS A 12 -9.87 -0.47 -3.59
C CYS A 12 -10.45 0.87 -3.12
N LEU A 13 -9.89 1.99 -3.58
CA LEU A 13 -10.37 3.33 -3.25
C LEU A 13 -11.29 3.91 -4.34
N GLY A 14 -11.57 3.15 -5.41
CA GLY A 14 -12.19 3.66 -6.64
C GLY A 14 -11.23 4.51 -7.48
N ALA A 15 -11.72 5.03 -8.61
CA ALA A 15 -10.94 5.87 -9.53
C ALA A 15 -9.55 5.29 -9.90
N ASP A 16 -9.50 3.99 -10.15
CA ASP A 16 -8.28 3.22 -10.45
C ASP A 16 -7.19 3.30 -9.39
N LYS A 17 -7.56 3.49 -8.12
CA LYS A 17 -6.60 3.53 -7.01
C LYS A 17 -6.80 2.36 -6.06
N THR A 18 -5.68 1.79 -5.64
CA THR A 18 -5.64 0.78 -4.57
C THR A 18 -4.62 1.22 -3.53
N SER A 19 -5.03 1.19 -2.27
CA SER A 19 -4.12 1.36 -1.14
C SER A 19 -3.61 0.01 -0.70
N PHE A 20 -2.31 -0.08 -0.46
CA PHE A 20 -1.67 -1.21 0.20
C PHE A 20 -1.29 -0.82 1.62
N SER A 21 -1.51 -1.72 2.56
CA SER A 21 -1.16 -1.57 3.98
C SER A 21 -0.62 -2.90 4.50
N VAL A 22 0.57 -2.87 5.11
CA VAL A 22 1.23 -4.07 5.66
C VAL A 22 1.78 -3.72 7.03
N TRP A 23 1.41 -4.47 8.06
CA TRP A 23 2.04 -4.33 9.37
C TRP A 23 3.31 -5.19 9.44
N ALA A 24 4.46 -4.55 9.59
CA ALA A 24 5.76 -5.22 9.64
C ALA A 24 6.76 -4.41 10.47
N PRO A 25 6.56 -4.26 11.79
CA PRO A 25 7.28 -3.26 12.59
C PRO A 25 8.80 -3.47 12.65
N PHE A 26 9.28 -4.70 12.46
CA PHE A 26 10.70 -5.04 12.60
C PHE A 26 11.48 -5.05 11.29
N VAL A 27 10.81 -4.88 10.14
CA VAL A 27 11.50 -4.79 8.86
C VAL A 27 11.86 -3.35 8.52
N ASN A 28 12.91 -3.19 7.72
CA ASN A 28 13.41 -1.90 7.25
C ASN A 28 12.70 -1.44 5.96
N GLY A 29 11.90 -2.30 5.33
CA GLY A 29 11.29 -2.00 4.06
C GLY A 29 10.25 -3.00 3.60
N VAL A 30 9.24 -2.50 2.91
CA VAL A 30 8.25 -3.28 2.18
C VAL A 30 8.04 -2.62 0.82
N ASP A 31 8.06 -3.44 -0.22
CA ASP A 31 7.77 -3.02 -1.59
C ASP A 31 6.59 -3.85 -2.11
N ALA A 32 5.65 -3.19 -2.80
CA ALA A 32 4.57 -3.86 -3.51
C ALA A 32 4.95 -4.03 -4.98
N HIS A 33 4.94 -5.27 -5.47
CA HIS A 33 5.10 -5.58 -6.89
C HIS A 33 3.72 -5.54 -7.56
N VAL A 34 3.50 -4.51 -8.37
CA VAL A 34 2.31 -4.39 -9.20
C VAL A 34 2.62 -5.06 -10.53
N VAL A 35 1.86 -6.11 -10.88
CA VAL A 35 2.08 -6.89 -12.12
C VAL A 35 1.23 -6.38 -13.28
N LEU A 36 0.01 -5.92 -13.00
CA LEU A 36 -0.94 -5.41 -14.00
C LEU A 36 -1.48 -4.04 -13.58
N PRO A 37 -1.85 -3.17 -14.55
CA PRO A 37 -1.75 -3.32 -16.00
C PRO A 37 -0.33 -3.08 -16.55
N GLU A 38 0.60 -2.66 -15.70
CA GLU A 38 2.00 -2.40 -16.03
C GLU A 38 2.83 -2.86 -14.84
N GLU A 39 3.90 -3.61 -15.13
CA GLU A 39 4.79 -4.14 -14.13
C GLU A 39 5.64 -3.04 -13.50
N ARG A 40 5.58 -2.89 -12.18
CA ARG A 40 6.39 -1.91 -11.43
C ARG A 40 6.46 -2.24 -9.96
N VAL A 41 7.46 -1.66 -9.30
CA VAL A 41 7.65 -1.75 -7.85
C VAL A 41 7.21 -0.43 -7.19
N LEU A 42 6.41 -0.53 -6.14
CA LEU A 42 5.97 0.61 -5.33
C LEU A 42 6.55 0.46 -3.92
N ARG A 43 7.44 1.37 -3.54
CA ARG A 43 7.98 1.45 -2.18
C ARG A 43 6.89 1.91 -1.22
N LEU A 44 6.70 1.19 -0.10
CA LEU A 44 5.78 1.62 0.95
C LEU A 44 6.51 2.45 2.02
N GLU A 45 5.78 3.41 2.59
CA GLU A 45 6.28 4.28 3.65
C GLU A 45 5.87 3.73 5.02
N LYS A 46 6.85 3.63 5.93
CA LYS A 46 6.64 3.16 7.30
C LYS A 46 6.14 4.29 8.18
N ASP A 47 5.06 4.07 8.92
CA ASP A 47 4.58 4.97 9.96
C ASP A 47 5.14 4.61 11.35
N ALA A 48 4.82 5.45 12.35
CA ALA A 48 5.28 5.27 13.73
C ALA A 48 4.72 4.00 14.41
N SER A 49 3.62 3.43 13.88
CA SER A 49 2.96 2.23 14.40
C SER A 49 3.49 0.94 13.75
N GLY A 50 4.45 1.06 12.82
CA GLY A 50 5.03 -0.08 12.11
C GLY A 50 4.23 -0.54 10.88
N TYR A 51 3.24 0.25 10.45
CA TYR A 51 2.53 0.01 9.20
C TYR A 51 3.30 0.61 8.03
N PHE A 52 3.43 -0.16 6.97
CA PHE A 52 3.91 0.26 5.67
C PHE A 52 2.69 0.53 4.80
N THR A 53 2.59 1.72 4.22
CA THR A 53 1.47 2.07 3.34
C THR A 53 1.91 2.75 2.05
N ALA A 54 1.16 2.54 0.98
CA ALA A 54 1.28 3.28 -0.28
C ALA A 54 -0.04 3.23 -1.04
N THR A 55 -0.26 4.21 -1.92
CA THR A 55 -1.40 4.21 -2.85
C THR A 55 -0.89 4.09 -4.28
N ALA A 56 -1.27 3.02 -4.96
CA ALA A 56 -1.00 2.85 -6.38
C ALA A 56 -2.16 3.43 -7.20
N ARG A 57 -1.82 4.14 -8.28
CA ARG A 57 -2.76 4.48 -9.36
C ARG A 57 -2.75 3.39 -10.41
N ARG A 58 -3.81 3.30 -11.21
CA ARG A 58 -4.01 2.27 -12.24
C ARG A 58 -3.87 0.86 -11.67
N VAL A 59 -4.43 0.62 -10.49
CA VAL A 59 -4.50 -0.73 -9.89
C VAL A 59 -5.92 -0.92 -9.39
N THR A 60 -6.61 -1.89 -9.97
CA THR A 60 -7.95 -2.30 -9.57
C THR A 60 -7.85 -3.62 -8.81
N ALA A 61 -8.51 -3.72 -7.66
CA ALA A 61 -8.79 -5.03 -7.07
C ALA A 61 -9.89 -5.68 -7.91
N ARG A 62 -9.59 -6.87 -8.41
CA ARG A 62 -10.56 -7.73 -9.10
C ARG A 62 -11.36 -8.55 -8.10
#